data_AF-A0A2S4ZA78-F1
#
_entry.id   AF-A0A2S4ZA78-F1
#
_cell.length_a   1.000
_cell.length_b   1.000
_cell.length_c   1.000
_cell.angle_alpha   90.00
_cell.angle_beta   90.00
_cell.angle_gamma   90.00
#
_symmetry.space_group_name_H-M   'P 1'
#
loop_
_entity.id
_entity.type
_entity.pdbx_description
1 polymer ?
#
loop_
_entity_poly.entity_id
_entity_poly.type
_entity_poly.pdbx_seq_one_letter_code
_entity_poly.pdbx_strand_id
1 'polypeptide(L)'
;MKRAEVWEDFDWVVWRLEAQDPQQLAGENPDLDERTQETMTQLATSLGCIYEHCVDYDSYDSGTPYYAWWVRLPAAEHARCGKDGLPRVLGPIREYLDGQLPQGLTWEVTPDRELTVDHAASTAVREAYADVIMPFELALMPLRADGAAGLDPRAKVWKWEEQLLVGTFDLWLCNDPDRPHAWLVVSVGLWTEPQLSGEEPAARLGHFDFTPHQPLLFLPRPPGPATFTARVTGGAFPRKGSSRAKAADAVGVAHQWTANDPAVLAARVRRDLTTLLPHLPAPH
;
A
#
# COMPACT_ATOMS: atom_id res chain seq x y z
N MET A 1 -32.32 -3.71 0.07
CA MET A 1 -31.93 -3.79 -1.36
C MET A 1 -30.44 -3.46 -1.40
N LYS A 2 -29.54 -4.45 -1.57
CA LYS A 2 -28.10 -4.18 -1.70
C LYS A 2 -27.92 -3.35 -2.96
N ARG A 3 -27.35 -2.15 -2.82
CA ARG A 3 -26.98 -1.30 -3.95
C ARG A 3 -26.09 -2.16 -4.86
N ALA A 4 -26.44 -2.31 -6.14
CA ALA A 4 -25.52 -2.92 -7.08
C ALA A 4 -24.20 -2.14 -6.96
N GLU A 5 -23.11 -2.84 -6.68
CA GLU A 5 -21.81 -2.20 -6.58
C GLU A 5 -21.45 -1.74 -7.99
N VAL A 6 -21.53 -0.42 -8.20
CA VAL A 6 -21.17 0.21 -9.47
C VAL A 6 -19.63 0.30 -9.47
N TRP A 7 -19.02 -0.39 -10.42
CA TRP A 7 -17.58 -0.41 -10.65
C TRP A 7 -17.15 0.54 -11.77
N GLU A 8 -18.12 1.17 -12.44
CA GLU A 8 -17.95 2.03 -13.63
C GLU A 8 -17.10 3.28 -13.36
N ASP A 9 -17.02 3.70 -12.09
CA ASP A 9 -16.25 4.87 -11.66
C ASP A 9 -14.77 4.58 -11.40
N PHE A 10 -14.31 3.33 -11.53
CA PHE A 10 -12.93 2.93 -11.25
C PHE A 10 -12.19 2.52 -12.51
N ASP A 11 -10.98 3.07 -12.71
CA ASP A 11 -10.07 2.67 -13.79
C ASP A 11 -9.56 1.23 -13.62
N TRP A 12 -9.58 0.73 -12.38
CA TRP A 12 -9.13 -0.60 -12.01
C TRP A 12 -10.07 -1.23 -10.97
N VAL A 13 -10.22 -2.55 -11.04
CA VAL A 13 -10.97 -3.34 -10.04
C VAL A 13 -10.07 -4.45 -9.52
N VAL A 14 -9.92 -4.54 -8.20
CA VAL A 14 -9.16 -5.61 -7.56
C VAL A 14 -10.06 -6.83 -7.37
N TRP A 15 -9.55 -8.00 -7.73
CA TRP A 15 -10.23 -9.28 -7.56
C TRP A 15 -9.46 -10.16 -6.58
N ARG A 16 -10.19 -10.75 -5.64
CA ARG A 16 -9.70 -11.75 -4.69
C ARG A 16 -10.05 -13.14 -5.21
N LEU A 17 -9.06 -14.00 -5.36
CA LEU A 17 -9.22 -15.42 -5.60
C LEU A 17 -8.85 -16.13 -4.31
N GLU A 18 -9.81 -16.75 -3.64
CA GLU A 18 -9.63 -17.39 -2.34
C GLU A 18 -9.89 -18.89 -2.45
N ALA A 19 -8.99 -19.69 -1.89
CA ALA A 19 -9.10 -21.14 -1.75
C ALA A 19 -9.23 -21.50 -0.27
N GLN A 20 -10.30 -22.18 0.10
CA GLN A 20 -10.52 -22.69 1.45
C GLN A 20 -9.86 -24.06 1.59
N ASP A 21 -9.00 -24.22 2.59
CA ASP A 21 -8.28 -25.46 2.88
C ASP A 21 -8.51 -25.92 4.33
N PRO A 22 -9.72 -26.43 4.64
CA PRO A 22 -10.03 -26.91 5.99
C PRO A 22 -9.20 -28.10 6.43
N GLN A 23 -8.48 -28.75 5.52
CA GLN A 23 -7.67 -29.94 5.78
C GLN A 23 -6.15 -29.66 5.77
N GLN A 24 -5.73 -28.41 5.54
CA GLN A 24 -4.32 -28.00 5.44
C GLN A 24 -3.51 -28.85 4.46
N LEU A 25 -4.11 -29.15 3.30
CA LEU A 25 -3.51 -29.99 2.28
C LEU A 25 -2.42 -29.28 1.47
N ALA A 26 -2.43 -27.95 1.40
CA ALA A 26 -1.51 -27.20 0.53
C ALA A 26 -0.05 -27.20 1.02
N GLY A 27 0.18 -27.53 2.30
CA GLY A 27 1.50 -27.57 2.93
C GLY A 27 2.11 -26.18 3.18
N GLU A 28 3.26 -26.15 3.85
CA GLU A 28 3.90 -24.92 4.36
C GLU A 28 5.34 -24.71 3.83
N ASN A 29 5.82 -25.47 2.82
CA ASN A 29 7.23 -25.34 2.39
C ASN A 29 7.50 -25.69 0.91
N PRO A 30 7.93 -24.72 0.08
CA PRO A 30 7.92 -23.27 0.36
C PRO A 30 6.49 -22.75 0.55
N ASP A 31 6.37 -21.61 1.22
CA ASP A 31 5.11 -20.89 1.40
C ASP A 31 4.45 -20.59 0.04
N LEU A 32 3.11 -20.50 0.01
CA LEU A 32 2.37 -20.34 -1.24
C LEU A 32 2.68 -19.01 -1.91
N ASP A 33 2.86 -17.95 -1.12
CA ASP A 33 3.28 -16.66 -1.65
C ASP A 33 4.63 -16.79 -2.38
N GLU A 34 5.64 -17.37 -1.72
CA GLU A 34 6.97 -17.57 -2.32
C GLU A 34 6.91 -18.41 -3.60
N ARG A 35 6.15 -19.51 -3.58
CA ARG A 35 6.02 -20.43 -4.72
C ARG A 35 5.29 -19.80 -5.92
N THR A 36 4.31 -18.93 -5.66
CA THR A 36 3.43 -18.40 -6.72
C THR A 36 3.84 -17.01 -7.20
N GLN A 37 4.57 -16.23 -6.40
CA GLN A 37 4.82 -14.80 -6.64
C GLN A 37 5.38 -14.49 -8.03
N GLU A 38 6.49 -15.11 -8.44
CA GLU A 38 7.13 -14.79 -9.72
C GLU A 38 6.22 -15.11 -10.91
N THR A 39 5.63 -16.32 -10.92
CA THR A 39 4.80 -16.77 -12.03
C THR A 39 3.48 -16.00 -12.08
N MET A 40 2.86 -15.70 -10.93
CA MET A 40 1.67 -14.87 -10.86
C MET A 40 1.93 -13.45 -11.39
N THR A 41 3.08 -12.87 -11.03
CA THR A 41 3.48 -11.55 -11.53
C THR A 41 3.62 -11.54 -13.05
N GLN A 42 4.33 -12.53 -13.60
CA GLN A 42 4.54 -12.66 -15.05
C GLN A 42 3.21 -12.94 -15.79
N LEU A 43 2.40 -13.85 -15.25
CA LEU A 43 1.11 -14.22 -15.83
C LEU A 43 0.14 -13.03 -15.82
N ALA A 44 -0.06 -12.37 -14.67
CA ALA A 44 -0.93 -11.20 -14.58
C ALA A 44 -0.47 -10.10 -15.56
N THR A 45 0.84 -9.83 -15.62
CA THR A 45 1.40 -8.84 -16.56
C THR A 45 1.11 -9.22 -18.02
N SER A 46 1.29 -10.49 -18.39
CA SER A 46 1.01 -10.97 -19.76
C SER A 46 -0.47 -10.82 -20.16
N LEU A 47 -1.35 -10.75 -19.17
CA LEU A 47 -2.79 -10.56 -19.33
C LEU A 47 -3.22 -9.08 -19.24
N GLY A 48 -2.28 -8.16 -19.06
CA GLY A 48 -2.57 -6.73 -18.86
C GLY A 48 -3.07 -6.38 -17.46
N CYS A 49 -2.92 -7.29 -16.50
CA CYS A 49 -3.30 -7.14 -15.10
C CYS A 49 -2.07 -6.93 -14.21
N ILE A 50 -2.30 -6.59 -12.95
CA ILE A 50 -1.24 -6.45 -11.93
C ILE A 50 -1.52 -7.45 -10.81
N TYR A 51 -0.54 -8.29 -10.51
CA TYR A 51 -0.59 -9.13 -9.31
C TYR A 51 -0.20 -8.28 -8.10
N GLU A 52 -1.05 -8.25 -7.06
CA GLU A 52 -0.82 -7.42 -5.88
C GLU A 52 -0.04 -8.19 -4.81
N HIS A 53 -0.62 -9.29 -4.30
CA HIS A 53 0.00 -10.13 -3.27
C HIS A 53 -0.78 -11.43 -3.05
N CYS A 54 -0.19 -12.33 -2.25
CA CYS A 54 -0.84 -13.50 -1.67
C CYS A 54 -0.88 -13.37 -0.14
N VAL A 55 -1.93 -13.90 0.46
CA VAL A 55 -2.03 -14.22 1.89
C VAL A 55 -2.17 -15.72 2.02
N ASP A 56 -1.24 -16.35 2.74
CA ASP A 56 -1.16 -17.81 2.85
C ASP A 56 -1.10 -18.36 4.28
N TYR A 57 -1.21 -17.49 5.27
CA TYR A 57 -1.09 -17.83 6.69
C TYR A 57 -2.37 -17.52 7.50
N ASP A 58 -3.45 -17.13 6.84
CA ASP A 58 -4.66 -16.63 7.51
C ASP A 58 -5.74 -17.72 7.66
N SER A 59 -6.68 -17.45 8.56
CA SER A 59 -7.79 -18.35 8.86
C SER A 59 -9.03 -17.56 9.23
N TYR A 60 -10.21 -18.09 8.91
CA TYR A 60 -11.46 -17.53 9.41
C TYR A 60 -11.54 -17.62 10.93
N ASP A 61 -12.49 -16.90 11.56
CA ASP A 61 -12.77 -17.02 13.00
C ASP A 61 -13.08 -18.46 13.45
N SER A 62 -13.53 -19.32 12.52
CA SER A 62 -13.72 -20.76 12.75
C SER A 62 -12.42 -21.55 12.90
N GLY A 63 -11.26 -20.92 12.67
CA GLY A 63 -9.95 -21.57 12.57
C GLY A 63 -9.72 -22.28 11.24
N THR A 64 -10.62 -22.15 10.27
CA THR A 64 -10.48 -22.77 8.94
C THR A 64 -9.45 -21.97 8.12
N PRO A 65 -8.33 -22.59 7.70
CA PRO A 65 -7.33 -21.91 6.89
C PRO A 65 -7.84 -21.56 5.50
N TYR A 66 -7.36 -20.44 4.97
CA TYR A 66 -7.61 -20.06 3.59
C TYR A 66 -6.37 -19.41 2.99
N TYR A 67 -6.32 -19.44 1.66
CA TYR A 67 -5.26 -18.82 0.87
C TYR A 67 -5.91 -17.88 -0.13
N ALA A 68 -5.38 -16.68 -0.27
CA ALA A 68 -5.97 -15.68 -1.14
C ALA A 68 -4.93 -14.95 -1.98
N TRP A 69 -5.29 -14.68 -3.23
CA TRP A 69 -4.48 -13.91 -4.18
C TRP A 69 -5.29 -12.71 -4.68
N TRP A 70 -4.65 -11.55 -4.74
CA TRP A 70 -5.26 -10.34 -5.25
C TRP A 70 -4.65 -9.95 -6.60
N VAL A 71 -5.53 -9.67 -7.56
CA VAL A 71 -5.14 -9.24 -8.91
C VAL A 71 -5.96 -8.02 -9.27
N ARG A 72 -5.27 -6.96 -9.68
CA ARG A 72 -5.87 -5.71 -10.14
C ARG A 72 -6.05 -5.74 -11.66
N LEU A 73 -7.29 -5.60 -12.11
CA LEU A 73 -7.71 -5.66 -13.50
C LEU A 73 -8.04 -4.26 -14.02
N PRO A 74 -7.62 -3.88 -15.24
CA PRO A 74 -8.12 -2.66 -15.86
C PRO A 74 -9.64 -2.74 -16.03
N ALA A 75 -10.34 -1.60 -16.00
CA ALA A 75 -11.79 -1.53 -16.19
C ALA A 75 -12.27 -2.28 -17.45
N ALA A 76 -11.48 -2.18 -18.53
CA ALA A 76 -11.76 -2.90 -19.78
C ALA A 76 -11.73 -4.42 -19.62
N GLU A 77 -10.78 -4.99 -18.88
CA GLU A 77 -10.71 -6.43 -18.65
C GLU A 77 -11.73 -6.90 -17.60
N HIS A 78 -12.00 -6.08 -16.58
CA HIS A 78 -13.09 -6.33 -15.63
C HIS A 78 -14.44 -6.45 -16.34
N ALA A 79 -14.74 -5.56 -17.30
CA ALA A 79 -15.98 -5.57 -18.06
C ALA A 79 -16.12 -6.77 -19.02
N ARG A 80 -15.02 -7.45 -19.36
CA ARG A 80 -15.01 -8.58 -20.31
C ARG A 80 -15.34 -9.88 -19.59
N CYS A 81 -16.60 -10.04 -19.19
CA CYS A 81 -17.05 -11.22 -18.46
C CYS A 81 -17.28 -12.47 -19.34
N GLY A 82 -17.09 -13.64 -18.73
CA GLY A 82 -17.48 -14.96 -19.20
C GLY A 82 -18.97 -15.23 -18.98
N LYS A 83 -19.38 -16.47 -19.25
CA LYS A 83 -20.79 -16.91 -19.07
C LYS A 83 -21.19 -17.07 -17.60
N ASP A 84 -20.19 -17.25 -16.74
CA ASP A 84 -20.27 -17.33 -15.28
C ASP A 84 -20.36 -15.95 -14.61
N GLY A 85 -20.23 -14.87 -15.37
CA GLY A 85 -20.22 -13.50 -14.86
C GLY A 85 -18.86 -13.03 -14.33
N LEU A 86 -17.82 -13.88 -14.37
CA LEU A 86 -16.47 -13.51 -13.94
C LEU A 86 -15.68 -12.89 -15.10
N PRO A 87 -14.76 -11.93 -14.85
CA PRO A 87 -13.83 -11.46 -15.88
C PRO A 87 -13.06 -12.62 -16.50
N ARG A 88 -13.05 -12.72 -17.83
CA ARG A 88 -12.43 -13.84 -18.55
C ARG A 88 -10.94 -14.00 -18.24
N VAL A 89 -10.28 -12.89 -17.92
CA VAL A 89 -8.86 -12.84 -17.59
C VAL A 89 -8.52 -13.60 -16.30
N LEU A 90 -9.50 -13.86 -15.42
CA LEU A 90 -9.28 -14.66 -14.22
C LEU A 90 -9.17 -16.16 -14.52
N GLY A 91 -9.63 -16.63 -15.69
CA GLY A 91 -9.57 -18.05 -16.07
C GLY A 91 -8.14 -18.62 -16.06
N PRO A 92 -7.20 -18.06 -16.85
CA PRO A 92 -5.81 -18.52 -16.85
C PRO A 92 -5.12 -18.42 -15.47
N ILE A 93 -5.46 -17.39 -14.68
CA ILE A 93 -4.93 -17.21 -13.32
C ILE A 93 -5.43 -18.34 -12.41
N ARG A 94 -6.73 -18.64 -12.49
CA ARG A 94 -7.37 -19.72 -11.74
C ARG A 94 -6.80 -21.09 -12.12
N GLU A 95 -6.61 -21.35 -13.41
CA GLU A 95 -6.01 -22.59 -13.92
C GLU A 95 -4.57 -22.78 -13.42
N TYR A 96 -3.76 -21.72 -13.40
CA TYR A 96 -2.42 -21.79 -12.82
C TYR A 96 -2.46 -22.15 -11.34
N LEU A 97 -3.30 -21.44 -10.55
CA LEU A 97 -3.42 -21.68 -9.11
C LEU A 97 -3.97 -23.07 -8.77
N ASP A 98 -4.89 -23.61 -9.57
CA ASP A 98 -5.35 -25.01 -9.45
C ASP A 98 -4.20 -26.01 -9.65
N GLY A 99 -3.21 -25.69 -10.47
CA GLY A 99 -2.01 -26.51 -10.62
C GLY A 99 -1.06 -26.44 -9.42
N GLN A 100 -1.19 -25.41 -8.58
CA GLN A 100 -0.39 -25.23 -7.38
C GLN A 100 -1.05 -25.84 -6.14
N LEU A 101 -2.38 -25.94 -6.13
CA LEU A 101 -3.13 -26.39 -4.96
C LEU A 101 -3.63 -27.84 -5.11
N PRO A 102 -3.86 -28.54 -3.98
CA PRO A 102 -4.54 -29.83 -3.99
C PRO A 102 -5.91 -29.77 -4.65
N GLN A 103 -6.34 -30.87 -5.25
CA GLN A 103 -7.68 -30.96 -5.84
C GLN A 103 -8.76 -30.95 -4.76
N GLY A 104 -9.92 -30.40 -5.08
CA GLY A 104 -11.11 -30.45 -4.22
C GLY A 104 -11.24 -29.30 -3.23
N LEU A 105 -10.34 -28.30 -3.26
CA LEU A 105 -10.52 -27.07 -2.50
C LEU A 105 -11.73 -26.27 -3.01
N THR A 106 -12.41 -25.60 -2.08
CA THR A 106 -13.54 -24.72 -2.43
C THR A 106 -13.00 -23.32 -2.73
N TRP A 107 -13.48 -22.74 -3.83
CA TRP A 107 -13.02 -21.43 -4.29
C TRP A 107 -14.09 -20.37 -4.20
N GLU A 108 -13.67 -19.20 -3.74
CA GLU A 108 -14.44 -17.97 -3.81
C GLU A 108 -13.67 -16.96 -4.66
N VAL A 109 -14.32 -16.43 -5.69
CA VAL A 109 -13.73 -15.42 -6.58
C VAL A 109 -14.64 -14.20 -6.58
N THR A 110 -14.19 -13.13 -5.94
CA THR A 110 -15.01 -11.95 -5.67
C THR A 110 -14.22 -10.66 -5.92
N PRO A 111 -14.88 -9.58 -6.38
CA PRO A 111 -14.23 -8.27 -6.43
C PRO A 111 -14.02 -7.75 -5.00
N ASP A 112 -12.86 -7.16 -4.74
CA ASP A 112 -12.50 -6.57 -3.46
C ASP A 112 -12.75 -5.06 -3.49
N ARG A 113 -13.87 -4.63 -2.89
CA ARG A 113 -14.26 -3.22 -2.86
C ARG A 113 -13.30 -2.37 -2.04
N GLU A 114 -12.83 -2.88 -0.91
CA GLU A 114 -11.99 -2.12 0.01
C GLU A 114 -10.66 -1.80 -0.67
N LEU A 115 -9.99 -2.81 -1.22
CA LEU A 115 -8.74 -2.59 -1.95
C LEU A 115 -8.94 -1.77 -3.23
N THR A 116 -10.04 -1.97 -3.96
CA THR A 116 -10.34 -1.14 -5.14
C THR A 116 -10.46 0.35 -4.78
N VAL A 117 -11.19 0.67 -3.71
CA VAL A 117 -11.33 2.04 -3.23
C VAL A 117 -10.00 2.59 -2.71
N ASP A 118 -9.23 1.80 -1.98
CA ASP A 118 -7.92 2.20 -1.46
C ASP A 118 -6.93 2.54 -2.58
N HIS A 119 -6.90 1.74 -3.66
CA HIS A 119 -6.07 2.03 -4.83
C HIS A 119 -6.52 3.31 -5.54
N ALA A 120 -7.82 3.48 -5.77
CA ALA A 120 -8.34 4.70 -6.40
C ALA A 120 -8.02 5.95 -5.57
N ALA A 121 -8.18 5.85 -4.26
CA ALA A 121 -7.86 6.91 -3.33
C ALA A 121 -6.35 7.22 -3.31
N SER A 122 -5.50 6.18 -3.30
CA SER A 122 -4.04 6.31 -3.41
C SER A 122 -3.63 7.02 -4.71
N THR A 123 -4.19 6.64 -5.85
CA THR A 123 -3.96 7.29 -7.14
C THR A 123 -4.35 8.76 -7.11
N ALA A 124 -5.56 9.08 -6.62
CA ALA A 124 -6.05 10.45 -6.53
C ALA A 124 -5.14 11.33 -5.64
N VAL A 125 -4.66 10.80 -4.51
CA VAL A 125 -3.72 11.52 -3.62
C VAL A 125 -2.38 11.74 -4.34
N ARG A 126 -1.87 10.72 -5.01
CA ARG A 126 -0.60 10.82 -5.76
C ARG A 126 -0.67 11.85 -6.88
N GLU A 127 -1.78 11.91 -7.62
CA GLU A 127 -2.00 12.91 -8.67
C GLU A 127 -2.08 14.34 -8.11
N ALA A 128 -2.89 14.55 -7.07
CA ALA A 128 -3.09 15.88 -6.48
C ALA A 128 -1.82 16.45 -5.79
N TYR A 129 -0.90 15.57 -5.41
CA TYR A 129 0.36 15.91 -4.75
C TYR A 129 1.59 15.50 -5.56
N ALA A 130 1.46 15.33 -6.89
CA ALA A 130 2.59 14.95 -7.75
C ALA A 130 3.76 15.96 -7.67
N ASP A 131 3.45 17.25 -7.50
CA ASP A 131 4.42 18.33 -7.29
C ASP A 131 5.23 18.16 -5.98
N VAL A 132 4.67 17.45 -5.01
CA VAL A 132 5.30 17.18 -3.71
C VAL A 132 5.99 15.82 -3.70
N ILE A 133 5.35 14.78 -4.25
CA ILE A 133 5.81 13.40 -4.20
C ILE A 133 6.99 13.16 -5.15
N MET A 134 6.90 13.65 -6.40
CA MET A 134 7.90 13.36 -7.43
C MET A 134 9.32 13.82 -7.04
N PRO A 135 9.54 15.01 -6.45
CA PRO A 135 10.87 15.40 -5.99
C PRO A 135 11.47 14.45 -4.94
N PHE A 136 10.65 13.88 -4.05
CA PHE A 136 11.11 12.92 -3.05
C PHE A 136 11.44 11.57 -3.68
N GLU A 137 10.62 11.08 -4.61
CA GLU A 137 10.92 9.83 -5.33
C GLU A 137 12.24 9.96 -6.08
N LEU A 138 12.44 11.04 -6.84
CA LEU A 138 13.70 11.30 -7.56
C LEU A 138 14.90 11.41 -6.61
N ALA A 139 14.74 12.02 -5.45
CA ALA A 139 15.83 12.24 -4.51
C ALA A 139 16.18 10.99 -3.68
N LEU A 140 15.18 10.17 -3.32
CA LEU A 140 15.32 9.12 -2.30
C LEU A 140 15.23 7.70 -2.83
N MET A 141 14.58 7.44 -3.97
CA MET A 141 14.58 6.09 -4.55
C MET A 141 15.99 5.53 -4.80
N PRO A 142 16.99 6.32 -5.23
CA PRO A 142 18.37 5.83 -5.38
C PRO A 142 19.04 5.42 -4.06
N LEU A 143 18.52 5.85 -2.91
CA LEU A 143 19.06 5.51 -1.58
C LEU A 143 18.48 4.21 -1.03
N ARG A 144 17.60 3.54 -1.76
CA ARG A 144 16.91 2.33 -1.28
C ARG A 144 17.86 1.13 -1.31
N ALA A 145 17.89 0.38 -0.21
CA ALA A 145 18.75 -0.79 -0.01
C ALA A 145 18.00 -1.93 0.71
N ASP A 146 18.69 -3.05 0.93
CA ASP A 146 18.18 -4.21 1.69
C ASP A 146 16.88 -4.83 1.18
N GLY A 147 16.56 -4.64 -0.10
CA GLY A 147 15.30 -5.09 -0.71
C GLY A 147 14.19 -4.05 -0.72
N ALA A 148 14.41 -2.84 -0.16
CA ALA A 148 13.46 -1.74 -0.28
C ALA A 148 13.09 -1.46 -1.74
N ALA A 149 14.02 -1.60 -2.69
CA ALA A 149 13.76 -1.37 -4.11
C ALA A 149 12.56 -2.19 -4.66
N GLY A 150 12.22 -3.33 -4.05
CA GLY A 150 11.06 -4.14 -4.41
C GLY A 150 9.74 -3.72 -3.77
N LEU A 151 9.71 -2.67 -2.94
CA LEU A 151 8.49 -2.14 -2.34
C LEU A 151 8.02 -0.92 -3.13
N ASP A 152 6.73 -0.77 -3.38
CA ASP A 152 6.21 0.46 -3.97
C ASP A 152 6.05 1.56 -2.92
N PRO A 153 6.49 2.80 -3.20
CA PRO A 153 6.12 3.94 -2.36
C PRO A 153 4.60 4.07 -2.29
N ARG A 154 4.05 4.13 -1.08
CA ARG A 154 2.61 4.02 -0.85
C ARG A 154 2.05 5.39 -0.45
N ALA A 155 1.00 5.82 -1.14
CA ALA A 155 0.07 6.78 -0.57
C ALA A 155 -0.96 6.00 0.25
N LYS A 156 -0.80 5.94 1.57
CA LYS A 156 -1.81 5.33 2.45
C LYS A 156 -2.94 6.32 2.59
N VAL A 157 -4.18 5.88 2.43
CA VAL A 157 -5.36 6.76 2.47
C VAL A 157 -6.37 6.25 3.48
N TRP A 158 -6.97 7.18 4.20
CA TRP A 158 -8.09 6.99 5.09
C TRP A 158 -9.22 7.87 4.59
N LYS A 159 -10.44 7.32 4.60
CA LYS A 159 -11.64 8.10 4.31
C LYS A 159 -12.08 8.83 5.58
N TRP A 160 -12.13 10.15 5.51
CA TRP A 160 -12.66 11.03 6.54
C TRP A 160 -13.96 11.69 6.04
N GLU A 161 -15.07 11.53 6.77
CA GLU A 161 -16.42 11.95 6.36
C GLU A 161 -16.86 11.35 5.00
N GLU A 162 -17.93 11.86 4.39
CA GLU A 162 -18.46 11.29 3.16
C GLU A 162 -17.58 11.53 1.92
N GLN A 163 -16.70 12.54 1.96
CA GLN A 163 -15.99 13.07 0.78
C GLN A 163 -14.51 13.43 0.96
N LEU A 164 -13.96 13.44 2.19
CA LEU A 164 -12.58 13.87 2.41
C LEU A 164 -11.65 12.67 2.48
N LEU A 165 -10.54 12.70 1.74
CA LEU A 165 -9.50 11.69 1.86
C LEU A 165 -8.31 12.29 2.59
N VAL A 166 -7.82 11.59 3.60
CA VAL A 166 -6.59 11.94 4.32
C VAL A 166 -5.58 10.85 4.02
N GLY A 167 -4.31 11.19 3.82
CA GLY A 167 -3.30 10.18 3.55
C GLY A 167 -1.89 10.54 3.99
N THR A 168 -0.97 9.61 3.83
CA THR A 168 0.47 9.80 3.96
C THR A 168 1.17 9.26 2.73
N PHE A 169 2.23 9.92 2.26
CA PHE A 169 3.14 9.31 1.31
C PHE A 169 4.31 8.70 2.07
N ASP A 170 4.47 7.38 1.99
CA ASP A 170 5.50 6.62 2.69
C ASP A 170 6.48 5.97 1.69
N LEU A 171 7.78 6.16 1.94
CA LEU A 171 8.88 5.58 1.16
C LEU A 171 9.85 4.85 2.09
N TRP A 172 9.94 3.53 1.92
CA TRP A 172 10.90 2.68 2.63
C TRP A 172 12.30 2.80 2.03
N LEU A 173 13.30 3.05 2.87
CA LEU A 173 14.70 3.21 2.48
C LEU A 173 15.51 1.93 2.65
N CYS A 174 15.60 1.39 3.87
CA CYS A 174 16.42 0.21 4.19
C CYS A 174 16.02 -0.35 5.56
N ASN A 175 16.64 -1.45 5.98
CA ASN A 175 16.51 -1.92 7.35
C ASN A 175 17.11 -0.88 8.31
N ASP A 176 16.50 -0.70 9.47
CA ASP A 176 17.02 0.14 10.53
C ASP A 176 18.17 -0.59 11.23
N PRO A 177 19.43 -0.11 11.13
CA PRO A 177 20.58 -0.81 11.70
C PRO A 177 20.56 -0.80 13.23
N ASP A 178 19.88 0.16 13.85
CA ASP A 178 19.80 0.28 15.30
C ASP A 178 18.68 -0.59 15.88
N ARG A 179 17.80 -1.14 15.01
CA ARG A 179 16.58 -1.85 15.41
C ARG A 179 16.34 -3.08 14.54
N PRO A 180 16.62 -4.28 15.08
CA PRO A 180 16.26 -5.52 14.40
C PRO A 180 14.79 -5.54 13.99
N HIS A 181 14.53 -5.93 12.74
CA HIS A 181 13.19 -6.05 12.16
C HIS A 181 12.39 -4.74 11.98
N ALA A 182 13.04 -3.58 12.08
CA ALA A 182 12.47 -2.30 11.69
C ALA A 182 13.08 -1.80 10.38
N TRP A 183 12.36 -0.91 9.70
CA TRP A 183 12.76 -0.24 8.47
C TRP A 183 12.76 1.26 8.68
N LEU A 184 13.67 1.95 8.00
CA LEU A 184 13.64 3.39 7.90
C LEU A 184 12.63 3.82 6.84
N VAL A 185 11.63 4.59 7.27
CA VAL A 185 10.54 5.08 6.41
C VAL A 185 10.55 6.60 6.39
N VAL A 186 10.48 7.16 5.19
CA VAL A 186 10.29 8.59 4.97
C VAL A 186 8.81 8.83 4.69
N SER A 187 8.14 9.56 5.57
CA SER A 187 6.78 10.04 5.37
C SER A 187 6.80 11.50 4.92
N VAL A 188 6.00 11.85 3.91
CA VAL A 188 5.90 13.20 3.35
C VAL A 188 4.45 13.66 3.33
N GLY A 189 4.24 14.93 3.65
CA GLY A 189 2.93 15.55 3.66
C GLY A 189 2.97 17.01 4.06
N LEU A 190 1.82 17.56 4.40
CA LEU A 190 1.66 18.89 4.98
C LEU A 190 1.99 18.87 6.47
N TRP A 191 2.59 19.96 6.96
CA TRP A 191 2.76 20.18 8.39
C TRP A 191 1.40 20.41 9.04
N THR A 192 1.01 19.55 9.96
CA THR A 192 -0.23 19.71 10.72
C THR A 192 0.04 20.22 12.14
N GLU A 193 0.12 21.55 12.33
CA GLU A 193 -0.22 22.24 13.58
C GLU A 193 -0.28 23.77 13.39
N PRO A 194 -1.20 24.57 14.00
CA PRO A 194 -2.38 24.26 14.83
C PRO A 194 -3.72 24.56 14.12
N GLN A 195 -3.79 24.53 12.79
CA GLN A 195 -5.04 24.84 12.07
C GLN A 195 -6.16 23.80 12.29
N LEU A 196 -5.79 22.56 12.65
CA LEU A 196 -6.75 21.49 12.99
C LEU A 196 -6.92 21.29 14.51
N SER A 197 -6.03 21.84 15.35
CA SER A 197 -5.99 21.54 16.79
C SER A 197 -7.04 22.30 17.61
N GLY A 198 -7.88 23.12 16.96
CA GLY A 198 -9.05 23.77 17.56
C GLY A 198 -10.40 23.24 17.06
N GLU A 199 -10.40 22.30 16.11
CA GLU A 199 -11.61 21.79 15.47
C GLU A 199 -11.79 20.29 15.81
N GLU A 200 -13.03 19.78 15.76
CA GLU A 200 -13.37 18.34 15.84
C GLU A 200 -12.47 17.34 15.05
N PRO A 201 -11.84 17.70 13.91
CA PRO A 201 -11.02 16.79 13.11
C PRO A 201 -9.86 16.14 13.86
N ALA A 202 -9.12 16.85 14.72
CA ALA A 202 -7.92 16.31 15.37
C ALA A 202 -8.23 15.17 16.35
N ALA A 203 -9.34 15.27 17.10
CA ALA A 203 -9.79 14.21 18.00
C ALA A 203 -10.29 12.98 17.22
N ARG A 204 -10.83 13.17 16.01
CA ARG A 204 -11.35 12.10 15.15
C ARG A 204 -10.26 11.39 14.35
N LEU A 205 -9.13 12.05 14.04
CA LEU A 205 -7.96 11.41 13.45
C LEU A 205 -7.35 10.34 14.38
N GLY A 206 -7.49 10.49 15.69
CA GLY A 206 -7.11 9.46 16.66
C GLY A 206 -7.82 8.12 16.47
N HIS A 207 -9.00 8.09 15.82
CA HIS A 207 -9.69 6.82 15.47
C HIS A 207 -8.99 6.04 14.35
N PHE A 208 -8.12 6.69 13.58
CA PHE A 208 -7.33 6.06 12.51
C PHE A 208 -5.88 5.80 12.94
N ASP A 209 -5.63 5.74 14.26
CA ASP A 209 -4.30 5.62 14.87
C ASP A 209 -3.34 6.75 14.46
N PHE A 210 -3.86 7.94 14.13
CA PHE A 210 -3.03 9.09 13.80
C PHE A 210 -2.23 9.57 15.02
N THR A 211 -0.92 9.68 14.84
CA THR A 211 -0.04 10.27 15.85
C THR A 211 0.18 11.75 15.52
N PRO A 212 -0.03 12.68 16.48
CA PRO A 212 0.32 14.08 16.29
C PRO A 212 1.73 14.27 15.72
N HIS A 213 1.91 15.30 14.90
CA HIS A 213 3.16 15.63 14.21
C HIS A 213 3.57 14.65 13.09
N GLN A 214 2.66 13.82 12.58
CA GLN A 214 2.90 13.11 11.32
C GLN A 214 2.49 13.97 10.11
N PRO A 215 3.25 13.95 9.01
CA PRO A 215 2.87 14.64 7.79
C PRO A 215 1.57 14.06 7.21
N LEU A 216 0.66 14.90 6.72
CA LEU A 216 -0.62 14.46 6.12
C LEU A 216 -0.89 15.08 4.75
N LEU A 217 -1.54 14.32 3.88
CA LEU A 217 -2.07 14.73 2.59
C LEU A 217 -3.60 14.78 2.70
N PHE A 218 -4.25 15.75 2.06
CA PHE A 218 -5.70 15.92 2.11
C PHE A 218 -6.28 16.09 0.71
N LEU A 219 -7.45 15.51 0.45
CA LEU A 219 -8.24 15.76 -0.75
C LEU A 219 -9.65 16.25 -0.40
N PRO A 220 -10.06 17.45 -0.88
CA PRO A 220 -9.27 18.34 -1.73
C PRO A 220 -8.10 18.99 -0.98
N ARG A 221 -7.05 19.35 -1.73
CA ARG A 221 -5.86 20.00 -1.17
C ARG A 221 -6.23 21.34 -0.52
N PRO A 222 -5.75 21.64 0.70
CA PRO A 222 -6.05 22.90 1.38
C PRO A 222 -5.55 24.11 0.57
N PRO A 223 -6.33 25.21 0.51
CA PRO A 223 -5.90 26.42 -0.17
C PRO A 223 -4.87 27.21 0.65
N GLY A 224 -3.87 27.78 -0.02
CA GLY A 224 -2.91 28.71 0.59
C GLY A 224 -1.45 28.26 0.48
N PRO A 225 -0.49 29.08 0.98
CA PRO A 225 0.89 28.66 1.08
C PRO A 225 0.99 27.45 2.02
N ALA A 226 1.57 26.37 1.51
CA ALA A 226 1.68 25.11 2.22
C ALA A 226 3.10 24.93 2.75
N THR A 227 3.23 24.63 4.04
CA THR A 227 4.48 24.12 4.61
C THR A 227 4.47 22.61 4.49
N PHE A 228 5.40 22.06 3.71
CA PHE A 228 5.58 20.61 3.61
C PHE A 228 6.49 20.12 4.71
N THR A 229 6.29 18.87 5.10
CA THR A 229 7.08 18.17 6.12
C THR A 229 7.49 16.82 5.59
N ALA A 230 8.76 16.53 5.77
CA ALA A 230 9.31 15.19 5.65
C ALA A 230 9.69 14.71 7.04
N ARG A 231 9.33 13.48 7.37
CA ARG A 231 9.66 12.86 8.63
C ARG A 231 10.27 11.49 8.34
N VAL A 232 11.40 11.21 8.95
CA VAL A 232 12.03 9.89 8.90
C VAL A 232 11.90 9.25 10.27
N THR A 233 11.39 8.02 10.29
CA THR A 233 11.19 7.22 11.51
C THR A 233 11.60 5.78 11.26
N GLY A 234 12.07 5.12 12.31
CA GLY A 234 12.08 3.66 12.37
C GLY A 234 10.65 3.15 12.51
N GLY A 235 10.25 2.24 11.64
CA GLY A 235 8.92 1.66 11.61
C GLY A 235 8.95 0.15 11.41
N ALA A 236 7.95 -0.55 11.94
CA ALA A 236 7.74 -1.95 11.60
C ALA A 236 7.52 -2.10 10.08
N PHE A 237 8.07 -3.18 9.52
CA PHE A 237 7.73 -3.59 8.15
C PHE A 237 6.20 -3.80 8.06
N PRO A 238 5.50 -3.30 7.03
CA PRO A 238 4.15 -3.76 6.75
C PRO A 238 4.27 -5.26 6.45
N ARG A 239 3.92 -6.12 7.40
CA ARG A 239 3.87 -7.57 7.13
C ARG A 239 3.04 -7.78 5.87
N LYS A 240 3.58 -8.56 4.93
CA LYS A 240 2.85 -9.03 3.74
C LYS A 240 1.45 -9.44 4.21
N GLY A 241 0.39 -8.89 3.63
CA GLY A 241 -0.99 -9.31 3.94
C GLY A 241 -1.79 -8.50 4.96
N SER A 242 -1.36 -7.30 5.39
CA SER A 242 -2.28 -6.39 6.10
C SER A 242 -2.67 -5.19 5.24
N SER A 243 -3.87 -5.23 4.65
CA SER A 243 -4.53 -4.05 4.05
C SER A 243 -4.57 -2.90 5.07
N ARG A 244 -4.77 -3.25 6.35
CA ARG A 244 -4.53 -2.42 7.53
C ARG A 244 -3.18 -2.73 8.19
N ALA A 245 -2.09 -2.45 7.50
CA ALA A 245 -0.85 -2.18 8.24
C ALA A 245 -1.18 -1.00 9.18
N LYS A 246 -1.23 -1.27 10.49
CA LYS A 246 -1.14 -0.21 11.50
C LYS A 246 -0.04 0.74 11.06
N ALA A 247 -0.25 2.06 11.24
CA ALA A 247 0.87 2.97 11.13
C ALA A 247 2.01 2.32 11.92
N ALA A 248 3.17 2.16 11.30
CA ALA A 248 4.30 1.60 12.01
C ALA A 248 4.43 2.43 13.28
N ASP A 249 4.23 1.81 14.45
CA ASP A 249 4.43 2.52 15.71
C ASP A 249 5.82 3.16 15.58
N ALA A 250 5.90 4.48 15.66
CA ALA A 250 7.15 5.19 15.48
C ALA A 250 8.04 4.82 16.67
N VAL A 251 8.82 3.75 16.53
CA VAL A 251 9.70 3.30 17.58
C VAL A 251 11.03 3.99 17.31
N GLY A 252 11.33 5.07 18.04
CA GLY A 252 12.67 5.68 18.06
C GLY A 252 12.77 7.16 17.74
N VAL A 253 14.00 7.61 17.46
CA VAL A 253 14.31 9.00 17.13
C VAL A 253 13.72 9.31 15.76
N ALA A 254 12.89 10.36 15.71
CA ALA A 254 12.35 10.88 14.47
C ALA A 254 13.19 12.09 14.01
N HIS A 255 13.59 12.11 12.75
CA HIS A 255 14.16 13.30 12.12
C HIS A 255 13.09 13.97 11.27
N GLN A 256 13.04 15.30 11.32
CA GLN A 256 11.99 16.05 10.66
C GLN A 256 12.53 17.32 10.00
N TRP A 257 12.03 17.59 8.81
CA TRP A 257 12.38 18.75 8.00
C TRP A 257 11.12 19.41 7.49
N THR A 258 11.17 20.73 7.34
CA THR A 258 10.09 21.52 6.76
C THR A 258 10.61 22.49 5.71
N ALA A 259 9.81 22.74 4.67
CA ALA A 259 10.02 23.81 3.69
C ALA A 259 8.73 24.11 2.93
N ASN A 260 8.67 25.26 2.27
CA ASN A 260 7.54 25.64 1.41
C ASN A 260 7.70 25.17 -0.04
N ASP A 261 8.92 24.74 -0.41
CA ASP A 261 9.24 24.19 -1.73
C ASP A 261 9.59 22.69 -1.56
N PRO A 262 8.80 21.77 -2.14
CA PRO A 262 9.06 20.33 -2.06
C PRO A 262 10.41 19.89 -2.63
N ALA A 263 10.93 20.54 -3.67
CA ALA A 263 12.21 20.18 -4.27
C ALA A 263 13.37 20.56 -3.35
N VAL A 264 13.29 21.74 -2.72
CA VAL A 264 14.25 22.16 -1.69
C VAL A 264 14.21 21.23 -0.49
N LEU A 265 13.00 20.82 -0.07
CA LEU A 265 12.83 19.88 1.03
C LEU A 265 13.45 18.52 0.71
N ALA A 266 13.13 17.94 -0.45
CA ALA A 266 13.65 16.65 -0.88
C ALA A 266 15.18 16.65 -0.98
N ALA A 267 15.78 17.69 -1.57
CA ALA A 267 17.23 17.83 -1.68
C ALA A 267 17.90 17.93 -0.30
N ARG A 268 17.30 18.68 0.64
CA ARG A 268 17.79 18.80 2.02
C ARG A 268 17.70 17.46 2.75
N VAL A 269 16.56 16.78 2.66
CA VAL A 269 16.33 15.47 3.29
C VAL A 269 17.34 14.46 2.78
N ARG A 270 17.54 14.35 1.45
CA ARG A 270 18.56 13.48 0.86
C ARG A 270 19.94 13.74 1.45
N ARG A 271 20.40 14.99 1.43
CA ARG A 271 21.73 15.36 1.94
C ARG A 271 21.88 15.03 3.43
N ASP A 272 20.90 15.41 4.23
CA ASP A 272 20.96 15.22 5.68
C ASP A 272 20.89 13.71 6.01
N LEU A 273 20.07 12.91 5.30
CA LEU A 273 20.01 11.45 5.47
C LEU A 273 21.33 10.77 5.11
N THR A 274 21.99 11.15 4.01
CA THR A 274 23.32 10.58 3.68
C THR A 274 24.39 10.91 4.73
N THR A 275 24.17 11.95 5.53
CA THR A 275 25.06 12.32 6.64
C THR A 275 24.71 11.58 7.92
N LEU A 276 23.42 11.46 8.23
CA LEU A 276 22.91 10.81 9.45
C LEU A 276 22.99 9.28 9.38
N LEU A 277 22.87 8.73 8.17
CA LEU A 277 22.77 7.29 7.91
C LEU A 277 23.85 6.89 6.89
N PRO A 278 25.13 6.81 7.30
CA PRO A 278 26.25 6.59 6.39
C PRO A 278 26.27 5.19 5.72
N HIS A 279 25.39 4.29 6.15
CA HIS A 279 25.17 2.98 5.55
C HIS A 279 24.22 3.01 4.33
N LEU A 280 23.53 4.13 4.10
CA LEU A 280 22.76 4.32 2.87
C LEU A 280 23.70 4.36 1.65
N PRO A 281 23.25 3.87 0.49
CA PRO A 281 24.01 3.96 -0.75
C PRO A 281 24.47 5.39 -1.02
N ALA A 282 25.75 5.56 -1.37
CA ALA A 282 26.25 6.85 -1.79
C ALA A 282 25.57 7.27 -3.11
N PRO A 283 25.23 8.55 -3.28
CA PRO A 283 24.66 9.02 -4.52
C PRO A 283 25.66 8.82 -5.68
N HIS A 284 25.21 8.14 -6.74
CA HIS A 284 25.87 8.15 -8.04
C HIS A 284 25.69 9.49 -8.75
#